data_AF-A0A101IVI6-F1
#
_entry.id   AF-A0A101IVI6-F1
#
_cell.length_a   1.000
_cell.length_b   1.000
_cell.length_c   1.000
_cell.angle_alpha   90.00
_cell.angle_beta   90.00
_cell.angle_gamma   90.00
#
_symmetry.space_group_name_H-M   'P 1'
#
loop_
_entity.id
_entity.type
_entity.pdbx_description
1 polymer ?
#
loop_
_entity_poly.entity_id
_entity_poly.type
_entity_poly.pdbx_seq_one_letter_code
_entity_poly.pdbx_strand_id
1 'polypeptide(L)'
;MTGGQETKLTKNEAAALATVAQMGVEVFTVRQLQSALGLSYQKTRRLLNGYSSRGTPYSGLLEKCPAISLYDATVTEDGGCGGTVRRREQYFTFDIEVYRA
;
A
#
# COMPACT_ATOMS: atom_id res chain seq x y z
N MET A 1 24.14 -14.00 8.34
CA MET A 1 24.72 -12.70 7.92
C MET A 1 23.60 -11.69 8.05
N THR A 2 23.75 -10.75 9.00
CA THR A 2 23.13 -9.41 9.15
C THR A 2 21.81 -9.16 8.42
N GLY A 3 20.70 -8.70 9.03
CA GLY A 3 20.42 -8.12 10.34
C GLY A 3 18.88 -7.96 10.40
N GLY A 4 18.25 -8.07 11.56
CA GLY A 4 18.36 -7.00 12.55
C GLY A 4 17.50 -5.77 12.19
N GLN A 5 16.42 -5.91 11.43
CA GLN A 5 15.31 -4.95 11.39
C GLN A 5 13.97 -5.68 11.48
N GLU A 6 13.72 -6.35 12.61
CA GLU A 6 12.35 -6.72 13.03
C GLU A 6 11.63 -5.51 13.63
N THR A 7 11.58 -4.38 12.90
CA THR A 7 10.80 -3.21 13.29
C THR A 7 9.31 -3.47 13.01
N LYS A 8 8.69 -4.37 13.79
CA LYS A 8 7.23 -4.47 14.05
C LYS A 8 6.29 -4.39 12.83
N LEU A 9 6.74 -4.82 11.65
CA LEU A 9 5.88 -5.09 10.51
C LEU A 9 5.19 -6.43 10.76
N THR A 10 3.86 -6.45 10.66
CA THR A 10 3.09 -7.69 10.70
C THR A 10 3.41 -8.53 9.45
N LYS A 11 3.15 -9.84 9.50
CA LYS A 11 3.37 -10.75 8.36
C LYS A 11 2.74 -10.24 7.07
N ASN A 12 1.57 -9.63 7.16
CA ASN A 12 0.87 -9.08 6.01
C ASN A 12 1.54 -7.80 5.47
N GLU A 13 2.11 -6.97 6.35
CA GLU A 13 2.81 -5.73 5.96
C GLU A 13 4.12 -6.05 5.25
N ALA A 14 4.89 -7.00 5.80
CA ALA A 14 6.09 -7.51 5.15
C ALA A 14 5.76 -8.16 3.80
N ALA A 15 4.68 -8.94 3.71
CA ALA A 15 4.23 -9.53 2.45
C ALA A 15 3.82 -8.45 1.43
N ALA A 16 3.18 -7.36 1.87
CA ALA A 16 2.81 -6.24 1.00
C ALA A 16 4.06 -5.59 0.40
N LEU A 17 5.05 -5.26 1.24
CA LEU A 17 6.34 -4.70 0.80
C LEU A 17 7.07 -5.62 -0.16
N ALA A 18 7.20 -6.91 0.21
CA ALA A 18 7.86 -7.91 -0.63
C ALA A 18 7.15 -8.08 -1.98
N THR A 19 5.82 -7.94 -2.01
CA THR A 19 5.05 -7.98 -3.26
C THR A 19 5.37 -6.77 -4.13
N VAL A 20 5.32 -5.57 -3.58
CA VAL A 20 5.59 -4.32 -4.32
C VAL A 20 7.03 -4.30 -4.84
N ALA A 21 7.98 -4.72 -3.99
CA ALA A 21 9.38 -4.87 -4.37
C ALA A 21 9.59 -5.93 -5.46
N GLN A 22 8.88 -7.06 -5.41
CA GLN A 22 8.92 -8.09 -6.46
C GLN A 22 8.26 -7.64 -7.77
N MET A 23 7.18 -6.86 -7.69
CA MET A 23 6.55 -6.26 -8.87
C MET A 23 7.46 -5.23 -9.55
N GLY A 24 8.42 -4.65 -8.80
CA GLY A 24 9.33 -3.63 -9.32
C GLY A 24 8.62 -2.34 -9.71
N VAL A 25 7.48 -2.05 -9.08
CA VAL A 25 6.67 -0.86 -9.38
C VAL A 25 6.95 0.23 -8.34
N GLU A 26 7.17 1.45 -8.83
CA GLU A 26 7.29 2.65 -7.98
C GLU A 26 5.94 3.10 -7.44
N VAL A 27 4.83 2.68 -8.07
CA VAL A 27 3.47 3.02 -7.67
C VAL A 27 2.57 1.78 -7.73
N PHE A 28 1.85 1.51 -6.65
CA PHE A 28 0.90 0.39 -6.54
C PHE A 28 -0.45 0.85 -6.00
N THR A 29 -1.50 0.04 -6.16
CA THR A 29 -2.85 0.34 -5.65
C THR A 29 -3.30 -0.67 -4.61
N VAL A 30 -4.34 -0.34 -3.84
CA VAL A 30 -4.97 -1.31 -2.90
C VAL A 30 -5.39 -2.58 -3.64
N ARG A 31 -5.87 -2.48 -4.89
CA ARG A 31 -6.28 -3.64 -5.71
C ARG A 31 -5.11 -4.56 -6.05
N GLN A 32 -3.95 -4.01 -6.40
CA GLN A 32 -2.75 -4.80 -6.68
C GLN A 32 -2.35 -5.63 -5.46
N LEU A 33 -2.28 -4.98 -4.29
CA LEU A 33 -2.01 -5.69 -3.04
C LEU A 33 -3.12 -6.66 -2.64
N GLN A 34 -4.38 -6.31 -2.86
CA GLN A 34 -5.52 -7.20 -2.63
C GLN A 34 -5.36 -8.50 -3.43
N SER A 35 -5.05 -8.39 -4.72
CA SER A 35 -4.86 -9.53 -5.63
C SER A 35 -3.66 -10.37 -5.22
N ALA A 36 -2.51 -9.73 -4.98
CA ALA A 36 -1.27 -10.43 -4.65
C ALA A 36 -1.28 -11.09 -3.26
N LEU A 37 -1.85 -10.42 -2.25
CA LEU A 37 -1.95 -10.98 -0.90
C LEU A 37 -3.16 -11.91 -0.72
N GLY A 38 -4.09 -11.93 -1.67
CA GLY A 38 -5.35 -12.67 -1.56
C GLY A 38 -6.24 -12.20 -0.39
N LEU A 39 -6.11 -10.94 0.04
CA LEU A 39 -6.87 -10.37 1.15
C LEU A 39 -8.09 -9.61 0.65
N SER A 40 -9.03 -9.28 1.54
CA SER A 40 -10.13 -8.37 1.20
C SER A 40 -9.66 -6.92 1.11
N TYR A 41 -10.27 -6.13 0.21
CA TYR A 41 -9.96 -4.71 0.00
C TYR A 41 -9.88 -3.91 1.32
N GLN A 42 -10.86 -4.10 2.19
CA GLN A 42 -10.92 -3.42 3.50
C GLN A 42 -9.73 -3.77 4.40
N LYS A 43 -9.28 -5.03 4.36
CA LYS A 43 -8.16 -5.52 5.16
C LYS A 43 -6.85 -4.93 4.65
N THR A 44 -6.64 -4.93 3.34
CA THR A 44 -5.48 -4.28 2.69
C THR A 44 -5.45 -2.78 2.97
N ARG A 45 -6.60 -2.10 2.86
CA ARG A 45 -6.69 -0.66 3.13
C ARG A 45 -6.36 -0.30 4.59
N ARG A 46 -6.84 -1.11 5.55
CA ARG A 46 -6.50 -0.97 6.98
C ARG A 46 -5.04 -1.25 7.27
N LEU A 47 -4.43 -2.17 6.54
CA LEU A 47 -3.01 -2.47 6.67
C LEU A 47 -2.13 -1.33 6.18
N LEU A 48 -2.52 -0.69 5.07
CA LEU A 48 -1.79 0.44 4.48
C LEU A 48 -1.94 1.71 5.32
N ASN A 49 -3.18 2.14 5.59
CA ASN A 49 -3.45 3.37 6.36
C ASN A 49 -3.24 3.20 7.86
N GLY A 50 -3.17 1.97 8.36
CA GLY A 50 -3.27 1.70 9.78
C GLY A 50 -4.73 1.61 10.22
N TYR A 51 -4.92 1.12 11.43
CA TYR A 51 -6.23 1.01 12.04
C TYR A 51 -6.12 1.19 13.55
N SER A 52 -7.15 1.73 14.18
CA SER A 52 -7.25 1.69 15.63
C SER A 52 -8.04 0.45 16.05
N SER A 53 -7.52 -0.30 17.03
CA SER A 53 -8.22 -1.44 17.60
C SER A 53 -8.30 -1.26 19.10
N ARG A 54 -9.53 -1.19 19.63
CA ARG A 54 -9.82 -1.24 21.08
C ARG A 54 -8.96 -0.25 21.90
N GLY A 55 -8.79 0.97 21.39
CA GLY A 55 -8.01 2.04 22.03
C GLY A 55 -6.51 2.04 21.71
N THR A 56 -6.00 1.00 21.04
CA THR A 56 -4.61 0.97 20.55
C THR A 56 -4.55 1.43 19.10
N PRO A 57 -3.93 2.57 18.79
CA PRO A 57 -3.63 2.94 17.41
C PRO A 57 -2.56 1.97 16.86
N TYR A 58 -2.90 1.23 15.82
CA TYR A 58 -1.93 0.50 15.01
C TYR A 58 -1.55 1.37 13.82
N SER A 59 -0.31 1.84 13.81
CA SER A 59 0.32 2.47 12.65
C SER A 59 0.34 1.49 11.48
N GLY A 60 -0.07 1.97 10.32
CA GLY A 60 -0.07 1.20 9.08
C GLY A 60 1.29 1.22 8.40
N LEU A 61 1.34 0.58 7.23
CA LEU A 61 2.54 0.54 6.40
C LEU A 61 3.03 1.94 6.03
N LEU A 62 2.11 2.88 5.75
CA LEU A 62 2.42 4.29 5.46
C LEU A 62 3.11 5.01 6.62
N GLU A 63 2.74 4.69 7.86
CA GLU A 63 3.32 5.34 9.04
C GLU A 63 4.63 4.68 9.47
N LYS A 64 4.80 3.39 9.19
CA LYS A 64 6.01 2.64 9.56
C LYS A 64 7.11 2.74 8.52
N CYS A 65 6.76 2.84 7.24
CA CYS A 65 7.70 2.86 6.13
C CYS A 65 7.66 4.21 5.44
N PRO A 66 8.68 5.09 5.64
CA PRO A 66 8.77 6.36 4.92
C PRO A 66 8.99 6.16 3.42
N ALA A 67 9.44 4.97 3.00
CA ALA A 67 9.49 4.54 1.61
C ALA A 67 8.10 4.46 0.95
N ILE A 68 7.00 4.47 1.71
CA ILE A 68 5.65 4.40 1.15
C ILE A 68 4.91 5.70 1.43
N SER A 69 4.36 6.33 0.39
CA SER A 69 3.50 7.51 0.52
C SER A 69 2.16 7.32 -0.18
N LEU A 70 1.09 7.85 0.42
CA LEU A 70 -0.25 7.79 -0.16
C LEU A 70 -0.31 8.85 -1.27
N TYR A 71 -0.58 8.41 -2.49
CA TYR A 71 -0.74 9.26 -3.64
C TYR A 71 -2.18 9.17 -4.16
N ASP A 72 -3.01 10.15 -3.84
CA ASP A 72 -4.40 10.19 -4.33
C ASP A 72 -4.41 10.72 -5.78
N ALA A 73 -4.17 9.83 -6.75
CA ALA A 73 -4.30 10.18 -8.15
C ALA A 73 -5.77 10.08 -8.57
N THR A 74 -6.38 11.20 -8.96
CA THR A 74 -7.71 11.18 -9.54
C THR A 74 -7.61 10.85 -11.03
N VAL A 75 -7.55 9.56 -11.38
CA VAL A 75 -7.60 9.15 -12.78
C VAL A 75 -9.00 9.43 -13.30
N THR A 76 -9.09 10.38 -14.21
CA THR A 76 -10.30 10.66 -14.96
C THR A 76 -10.20 9.83 -16.23
N GLU A 77 -10.74 8.61 -16.22
CA GLU A 77 -10.92 7.89 -17.47
C GLU A 77 -12.03 8.60 -18.25
N ASP A 78 -11.68 9.13 -19.42
CA ASP A 78 -12.64 9.60 -20.42
C ASP A 78 -13.33 8.37 -20.99
N GLY A 79 -14.34 7.89 -20.28
CA GLY A 79 -15.26 6.88 -20.79
C GLY A 79 -16.01 7.52 -21.95
N GLY A 80 -15.59 7.21 -23.18
CA GLY A 80 -16.04 7.81 -24.45
C GLY A 80 -17.52 7.64 -24.82
N CYS A 81 -18.44 7.65 -23.84
CA CYS A 81 -19.88 7.70 -24.04
C CYS A 81 -20.57 8.41 -22.85
N GLY A 82 -20.35 9.73 -22.71
CA GLY A 82 -21.24 10.62 -21.94
C GLY A 82 -21.36 10.42 -20.43
N GLY A 83 -20.50 9.59 -19.83
CA GLY A 83 -20.45 9.40 -18.37
C GLY A 83 -19.01 9.43 -17.90
N THR A 84 -18.59 10.55 -17.29
CA THR A 84 -17.29 10.64 -16.60
C THR A 84 -17.34 9.77 -15.36
N VAL A 85 -16.97 8.50 -15.49
CA VAL A 85 -16.80 7.59 -14.36
C VAL A 85 -15.52 7.99 -13.64
N ARG A 86 -15.65 8.91 -12.68
CA ARG A 86 -14.55 9.36 -11.83
C ARG A 86 -14.19 8.26 -10.84
N ARG A 87 -13.39 7.28 -11.26
CA ARG A 87 -12.86 6.26 -10.35
C ARG A 87 -11.72 6.88 -9.53
N ARG A 88 -12.06 7.35 -8.33
CA ARG A 88 -11.07 7.66 -7.29
C ARG A 88 -10.39 6.35 -6.88
N GLU A 89 -9.17 6.16 -7.34
CA GLU A 89 -8.35 5.02 -6.98
C GLU A 89 -7.19 5.51 -6.11
N GLN A 90 -6.99 4.86 -4.95
CA GLN A 90 -5.90 5.24 -4.05
C GLN A 90 -4.62 4.57 -4.54
N TYR A 91 -3.67 5.37 -4.98
CA TYR A 91 -2.33 4.92 -5.35
C TYR A 91 -1.40 5.13 -4.15
N PHE A 92 -0.35 4.33 -4.10
CA PHE A 92 0.67 4.37 -3.08
C PHE A 92 2.00 4.31 -3.81
N THR A 93 2.88 5.27 -3.54
CA THR A 93 4.23 5.26 -4.07
C THR A 93 5.09 4.37 -3.17
N PHE A 94 6.07 3.69 -3.77
CA PHE A 94 7.08 2.90 -3.08
C PHE A 94 8.46 3.27 -3.61
N ASP A 95 9.25 3.89 -2.75
CA ASP A 95 10.65 4.19 -3.01
C ASP A 95 11.52 3.02 -2.59
N ILE A 96 11.85 2.17 -3.56
CA ILE A 96 12.75 1.04 -3.34
C ILE A 96 14.16 1.51 -2.93
N GLU A 97 14.56 2.70 -3.37
CA GLU A 97 15.83 3.31 -2.98
C GLU A 97 15.86 3.59 -1.48
N VAL A 98 14.79 4.19 -0.93
CA VAL A 98 14.64 4.43 0.52
C VAL A 98 14.51 3.12 1.29
N TYR A 99 13.88 2.10 0.71
CA TYR A 99 13.76 0.78 1.32
C TYR A 99 15.09 0.01 1.39
N ARG A 100 15.99 0.23 0.42
CA ARG A 100 17.27 -0.48 0.30
C ARG A 100 18.45 0.30 0.91
N ALA A 101 18.27 1.59 1.19
CA ALA A 101 19.27 2.51 1.76
C ALA A 101 19.56 2.27 3.24
#